data_AF-A0A8T8HYK5-F1
#
_entry.id   AF-A0A8T8HYK5-F1
#
_cell.length_a   1.000
_cell.length_b   1.000
_cell.length_c   1.000
_cell.angle_alpha   90.00
_cell.angle_beta   90.00
_cell.angle_gamma   90.00
#
_symmetry.space_group_name_H-M   'P 1'
#
loop_
_entity.id
_entity.type
_entity.pdbx_description
1 polymer ?
#
loop_
_entity_poly.entity_id
_entity_poly.type
_entity_poly.pdbx_seq_one_letter_code
_entity_poly.pdbx_strand_id
1 'polypeptide(L)' 'MTIGCPSCGWPSSEHAYPASRHGRVCYVRCVCGLWLVLEGDRVVATAGGGPASDRVPSP' A
#
# COMPACT_ATOMS: atom_id res chain seq x y z
N MET A 1 4.96 -8.27 -14.34
CA MET A 1 4.14 -7.03 -14.25
C MET A 1 4.53 -6.33 -12.98
N THR A 2 4.91 -5.05 -13.03
CA THR A 2 5.45 -4.33 -11.88
C THR A 2 4.32 -3.66 -11.12
N ILE A 3 4.11 -4.06 -9.87
CA ILE A 3 3.16 -3.41 -8.97
C ILE A 3 3.80 -2.12 -8.50
N GLY A 4 3.11 -1.00 -8.65
CA GLY A 4 3.65 0.32 -8.36
C GLY A 4 2.78 1.10 -7.40
N CYS A 5 3.40 2.01 -6.65
CA CYS A 5 2.63 3.03 -5.93
C CYS A 5 1.85 3.88 -6.94
N PRO A 6 0.51 4.00 -6.82
CA PRO A 6 -0.28 4.80 -7.75
C PRO A 6 0.02 6.31 -7.65
N SER A 7 0.65 6.76 -6.56
CA SER A 7 0.96 8.18 -6.34
C SER A 7 2.28 8.64 -6.96
N CYS A 8 3.35 7.82 -6.85
CA CYS A 8 4.69 8.23 -7.31
C CYS A 8 5.33 7.24 -8.30
N GLY A 9 4.65 6.16 -8.66
CA GLY A 9 5.16 5.14 -9.59
C GLY A 9 6.23 4.21 -9.01
N TRP A 10 6.53 4.31 -7.70
CA TRP A 10 7.58 3.51 -7.08
C TRP A 10 7.31 1.99 -7.20
N PRO A 11 8.25 1.19 -7.75
CA PRO A 11 8.04 -0.22 -8.03
C PRO A 11 8.21 -1.09 -6.78
N SER A 12 7.19 -1.87 -6.43
CA SER A 12 7.17 -2.73 -5.24
C SER A 12 7.82 -4.10 -5.43
N SER A 13 8.49 -4.35 -6.56
CA SER A 13 8.83 -5.71 -7.00
C SER A 13 10.12 -6.30 -6.43
N GLU A 14 11.07 -5.53 -5.87
CA GLU A 14 12.34 -6.16 -5.42
C GLU A 14 12.93 -5.62 -4.12
N HIS A 15 12.57 -4.41 -3.67
CA HIS A 15 13.15 -3.83 -2.45
C HIS A 15 12.10 -3.05 -1.64
N ALA A 16 10.84 -3.47 -1.75
CA ALA A 16 9.81 -2.99 -0.85
C ALA A 16 10.10 -3.60 0.49
N TYR A 17 10.64 -2.82 1.44
CA TYR A 17 10.73 -3.19 2.85
C TYR A 17 9.35 -3.72 3.26
N PRO A 18 9.14 -5.06 3.32
CA PRO A 18 7.86 -5.60 3.72
C PRO A 18 7.78 -5.28 5.20
N ALA A 19 6.90 -4.37 5.59
CA ALA A 19 6.77 -4.04 6.99
C ALA A 19 6.09 -5.18 7.74
N SER A 20 5.15 -5.87 7.08
CA SER A 20 4.52 -7.08 7.59
C SER A 20 3.78 -7.83 6.49
N ARG A 21 3.63 -9.15 6.65
CA ARG A 21 2.81 -10.00 5.78
C ARG A 21 1.88 -10.86 6.64
N HIS A 22 0.60 -10.85 6.32
CA HIS A 22 -0.44 -11.66 6.96
C HIS A 22 -1.16 -12.49 5.89
N GLY A 23 -0.74 -13.74 5.73
CA GLY A 23 -1.28 -14.63 4.70
C GLY A 23 -0.97 -14.14 3.28
N ARG A 24 -2.02 -13.80 2.53
CA ARG A 24 -1.94 -13.24 1.16
C ARG A 24 -1.76 -11.73 1.12
N VAL A 25 -1.90 -11.07 2.27
CA VAL A 25 -1.82 -9.61 2.38
C VAL A 25 -0.41 -9.19 2.80
N CYS A 26 0.21 -8.30 2.03
CA CYS A 26 1.51 -7.69 2.34
C CYS A 26 1.33 -6.19 2.54
N TYR A 27 1.93 -5.66 3.60
CA TYR A 27 1.98 -4.23 3.88
C TYR A 27 3.38 -3.71 3.57
N VAL A 28 3.47 -2.75 2.67
CA VAL A 28 4.73 -2.15 2.23
C VAL A 28 4.65 -0.64 2.31
N ARG A 29 5.76 -0.02 2.70
CA ARG A 29 5.85 1.43 2.79
C ARG A 29 6.51 1.98 1.54
N CYS A 30 5.79 2.80 0.80
CA CYS A 30 6.31 3.60 -0.30
C CYS A 30 7.34 4.61 0.20
N VAL A 31 8.37 4.90 -0.59
CA VAL A 31 9.32 6.00 -0.34
C VAL A 31 8.65 7.38 -0.29
N CYS A 32 7.48 7.50 -0.91
CA CYS A 32 6.63 8.68 -0.87
C CYS A 32 5.86 8.86 0.45
N GLY A 33 5.94 7.91 1.38
CA GLY A 33 5.29 7.97 2.68
C GLY A 33 3.96 7.20 2.78
N LEU A 34 3.36 6.82 1.64
CA LEU A 34 2.15 5.98 1.60
C LEU A 34 2.44 4.55 2.06
N TRP A 35 1.49 3.96 2.76
CA TRP A 35 1.36 2.52 2.96
C TRP A 35 0.57 1.93 1.80
N LEU A 36 1.09 0.87 1.19
CA LEU A 36 0.38 0.08 0.18
C LEU A 36 0.03 -1.27 0.80
N VAL A 37 -1.22 -1.67 0.62
CA VAL A 37 -1.74 -3.00 0.98
C VAL A 37 -1.81 -3.80 -0.31
N LEU A 38 -0.99 -4.84 -0.38
CA LEU A 38 -0.94 -5.75 -1.52
C LEU A 38 -1.67 -7.04 -1.18
N GLU A 39 -2.46 -7.56 -2.09
CA GLU A 39 -2.99 -8.92 -2.03
C GLU A 39 -2.55 -9.68 -3.29
N GLY A 40 -1.66 -10.66 -3.14
CA GLY A 40 -0.99 -11.27 -4.28
C GLY A 40 -0.23 -10.23 -5.11
N ASP A 41 -0.60 -10.10 -6.39
CA ASP A 41 0.04 -9.19 -7.34
C ASP A 41 -0.73 -7.87 -7.58
N ARG A 42 -1.53 -7.42 -6.61
CA ARG A 42 -2.38 -6.23 -6.76
C ARG A 42 -2.34 -5.33 -5.53
N VAL A 43 -2.27 -4.01 -5.75
CA VAL A 43 -2.58 -3.02 -4.71
C VAL A 43 -4.09 -3.01 -4.49
N VAL A 44 -4.53 -3.40 -3.29
CA VAL A 44 -5.95 -3.41 -2.91
C VAL A 44 -6.35 -2.19 -2.10
N ALA A 45 -5.40 -1.55 -1.41
CA ALA A 45 -5.62 -0.30 -0.69
C ALA A 45 -4.33 0.50 -0.52
N THR A 46 -4.47 1.80 -0.26
CA THR A 46 -3.37 2.68 0.16
C THR A 46 -3.79 3.49 1.38
N ALA A 47 -2.90 3.66 2.35
CA ALA A 47 -3.13 4.48 3.54
C ALA A 47 -1.99 5.49 3.71
N GLY A 48 -2.29 6.72 4.11
CA GLY A 48 -1.26 7.76 4.34
C GLY A 48 -1.04 8.71 3.17
N GLY A 49 -2.10 9.38 2.71
CA GLY A 49 -2.04 10.74 2.18
C GLY A 49 -2.76 11.63 3.18
N GLY A 50 -2.19 12.75 3.61
CA GLY A 50 -2.76 13.58 4.69
C GLY A 50 -4.14 14.20 4.36
N PRO A 51 -4.70 14.97 5.31
CA PRO A 51 -5.74 14.53 6.23
C PRO A 51 -7.09 14.31 5.54
N ALA A 52 -7.44 13.08 5.24
CA ALA A 52 -8.83 12.64 5.20
C ALA A 52 -8.90 11.30 5.90
N SER A 53 -9.05 11.39 7.22
CA SER A 53 -9.82 10.41 7.97
C SER A 53 -11.24 10.45 7.40
N ASP A 54 -11.43 9.89 6.20
CA ASP A 54 -12.77 9.68 5.68
C ASP A 54 -13.45 8.72 6.65
N ARG A 55 -14.46 9.25 7.33
CA ARG A 55 -15.25 8.56 8.34
C ARG A 55 -15.58 7.17 7.81
N VAL A 56 -15.25 6.13 8.57
CA VAL A 56 -16.00 4.89 8.49
C VAL A 56 -17.48 5.28 8.66
N PRO A 57 -18.36 5.03 7.67
CA PRO A 57 -19.78 5.25 7.88
C PRO A 57 -20.18 4.38 9.06
N SER A 58 -20.63 5.01 10.14
CA SER A 58 -21.26 4.27 11.22
C SER A 58 -22.54 3.64 10.65
N PRO A 59 -22.85 2.38 10.99
CA PRO A 59 -24.05 1.69 10.51
C PRO A 59 -25.34 2.39 10.96
#